data_AF-A0A7J8R0P3-F1
#
_entry.id   AF-A0A7J8R0P3-F1
#
_cell.length_a   1.000
_cell.length_b   1.000
_cell.length_c   1.000
_cell.angle_alpha   90.00
_cell.angle_beta   90.00
_cell.angle_gamma   90.00
#
_symmetry.space_group_name_H-M   'P 1'
#
loop_
_entity.id
_entity.type
_entity.pdbx_description
1 polymer ?
#
loop_
_entity_poly.entity_id
_entity_poly.type
_entity_poly.pdbx_seq_one_letter_code
_entity_poly.pdbx_strand_id
1 'polypeptide(L)'
;MARDLAPEVERLLQFRDPNIRKKAALCSIRIIKKVPDLAENFINPAASLLREKHHGVLITGVQLCTDLCKVSSEALEYFREKCTEGLVKTLKDMANSPYAPEYDIAGITDPFLHIRLLKLLRILGQGDADASDCMNDILAQVATKIESNKNAGNAILYECVGTIMSIEDNGGLRVLAINILGRFLSNRDNNIRYVALNMLMKAITVDAQAVQRHRATILECVKDSDASIRKKALDLVYLLVNESNVKPLTKELIESLEASDQEFKGVLTAKICSLVEKFSPEKIWYIDQMLKVLSEAGNFVKDEVWHALIVVISNASDLHGYSVRALYRAFQTSTEQETLVRVAVWCIGEYGDMLVNNVGMLDIEEPITVTESDAVDALEVSIKRLNSDLTTKAMALIALLKLSSRFPSCSERIKDIILQNKRSFVLELQQRSIEFNCILQKHQNIRSALVERMPVLDEATFSGRRAGSLPTSVSTSTGTARNLPNGIAKPAAAPVADLLDLSSDDAPAPSSSGGDFLQDLLGVDLSPASAP
;
A
#
# COMPACT_ATOMS: atom_id res chain seq x y z
N MET A 1 42.82 8.95 18.57
CA MET A 1 43.32 8.81 17.18
C MET A 1 42.76 9.86 16.23
N ALA A 2 41.44 9.94 15.98
CA ALA A 2 40.90 10.94 15.04
C ALA A 2 41.13 12.40 15.49
N ARG A 3 41.02 12.69 16.79
CA ARG A 3 41.37 13.99 17.38
C ARG A 3 42.86 14.32 17.25
N ASP A 4 43.71 13.32 17.47
CA ASP A 4 45.17 13.49 17.45
C ASP A 4 45.72 13.72 16.04
N LEU A 5 45.08 13.14 15.01
CA LEU A 5 45.51 13.26 13.61
C LEU A 5 44.89 14.45 12.87
N ALA A 6 43.85 15.07 13.42
CA ALA A 6 43.17 16.20 12.80
C ALA A 6 44.09 17.37 12.40
N PRO A 7 45.00 17.89 13.25
CA PRO A 7 45.86 19.01 12.88
C PRO A 7 46.85 18.66 11.76
N GLU A 8 47.33 17.41 11.73
CA GLU A 8 48.24 16.96 10.68
C GLU A 8 47.51 16.80 9.34
N VAL A 9 46.27 16.29 9.37
CA VAL A 9 45.43 16.21 8.16
C VAL A 9 45.06 17.60 7.66
N GLU A 10 44.77 18.55 8.54
CA GLU A 10 44.52 19.95 8.19
C GLU A 10 45.73 20.56 7.46
N ARG A 11 46.95 20.33 7.97
CA ARG A 11 48.19 20.74 7.32
C ARG A 11 48.35 20.12 5.93
N LEU A 12 47.97 18.85 5.75
CA LEU A 12 48.02 18.15 4.46
C LEU A 12 47.00 18.65 3.44
N LEU A 13 45.90 19.31 3.86
CA LEU A 13 44.95 19.95 2.95
C LEU A 13 45.56 21.14 2.20
N GLN A 14 46.55 21.80 2.81
CA GLN A 14 47.23 22.97 2.23
C GLN A 14 48.49 22.58 1.44
N PHE A 15 48.77 21.28 1.30
CA PHE A 15 49.97 20.79 0.63
C PHE A 15 49.93 21.04 -0.88
N ARG A 16 51.08 21.20 -1.54
CA ARG A 16 51.10 21.57 -2.98
C ARG A 16 50.60 20.45 -3.91
N ASP A 17 50.86 19.19 -3.58
CA ASP A 17 50.51 18.05 -4.42
C ASP A 17 48.98 17.79 -4.43
N PRO A 18 48.31 17.87 -5.60
CA PRO A 18 46.89 17.52 -5.74
C PRO A 18 46.53 16.12 -5.25
N ASN A 19 47.45 15.14 -5.37
CA ASN A 19 47.20 13.76 -4.95
C ASN A 19 47.13 13.60 -3.43
N ILE A 20 47.90 14.42 -2.71
CA ILE A 20 47.86 14.46 -1.24
C ILE A 20 46.60 15.19 -0.80
N ARG A 21 46.30 16.34 -1.42
CA ARG A 21 45.12 17.15 -1.08
C ARG A 21 43.80 16.39 -1.23
N LYS A 22 43.61 15.66 -2.34
CA LYS A 22 42.37 14.87 -2.55
C LYS A 22 42.18 13.79 -1.47
N LYS A 23 43.27 13.15 -1.03
CA LYS A 23 43.23 12.12 0.03
C LYS A 23 43.02 12.75 1.40
N ALA A 24 43.68 13.88 1.68
CA ALA A 24 43.50 14.65 2.90
C ALA A 24 42.05 15.14 3.06
N ALA A 25 41.41 15.60 1.97
CA ALA A 25 40.01 16.02 1.99
C ALA A 25 39.06 14.86 2.34
N LEU A 26 39.26 13.69 1.73
CA LEU A 26 38.50 12.47 2.06
C LEU A 26 38.76 11.98 3.49
N CYS A 27 39.99 12.10 3.97
CA CYS A 27 40.34 11.78 5.35
C CYS A 27 39.64 12.74 6.34
N SER A 28 39.61 14.03 6.02
CA SER A 28 38.92 15.07 6.80
C SER A 28 37.44 14.77 6.92
N ILE A 29 36.77 14.38 5.83
CA ILE A 29 35.37 13.92 5.86
C ILE A 29 35.18 12.77 6.87
N ARG A 30 36.12 11.81 6.91
CA ARG A 30 36.03 10.67 7.82
C ARG A 30 36.24 11.09 9.28
N ILE A 31 37.12 12.07 9.53
CA ILE A 31 37.35 12.66 10.84
C ILE A 31 36.10 13.39 11.32
N ILE A 32 35.52 14.26 10.51
CA ILE A 32 34.30 15.03 10.85
C ILE A 32 33.13 14.09 11.15
N LYS A 33 32.93 13.02 10.36
CA LYS A 33 31.89 12.01 10.62
C LYS A 33 32.10 11.23 11.92
N LYS A 34 33.33 11.19 12.45
CA LYS A 34 33.66 10.50 13.70
C LYS A 34 33.69 11.43 14.89
N VAL A 35 34.12 12.67 14.69
CA VAL A 35 34.24 13.72 15.71
C VAL A 35 33.70 15.03 15.13
N PRO A 36 32.38 15.28 15.26
CA PRO A 36 31.72 16.48 14.76
C PRO A 36 32.31 17.79 15.32
N ASP A 37 32.76 17.77 16.57
CA ASP A 37 33.32 18.94 17.29
C ASP A 37 34.49 19.61 16.57
N LEU A 38 35.17 18.90 15.67
CA LEU A 38 36.33 19.42 14.94
C LEU A 38 35.96 20.07 13.59
N ALA A 39 34.67 20.17 13.27
CA ALA A 39 34.20 20.70 11.98
C ALA A 39 34.69 22.12 11.71
N GLU A 40 34.72 22.99 12.73
CA GLU A 40 35.11 24.40 12.63
C GLU A 40 36.53 24.59 12.06
N ASN A 41 37.47 23.74 12.47
CA ASN A 41 38.86 23.80 12.02
C ASN A 41 38.99 23.57 10.51
N PHE A 42 38.07 22.80 9.92
CA PHE A 42 38.12 22.44 8.51
C PHE A 42 37.35 23.41 7.59
N ILE A 43 36.62 24.40 8.11
CA ILE A 43 35.80 25.34 7.30
C ILE A 43 36.67 26.15 6.34
N ASN A 44 37.67 26.87 6.86
CA ASN A 44 38.54 27.72 6.04
C ASN A 44 39.41 26.91 5.05
N PRO A 45 40.06 25.79 5.46
CA PRO A 45 40.75 24.91 4.54
C PRO A 45 39.82 24.38 3.43
N ALA A 46 38.59 23.96 3.75
CA ALA A 46 37.63 23.46 2.78
C ALA A 46 37.21 24.53 1.76
N ALA A 47 36.95 25.76 2.21
CA ALA A 47 36.65 26.89 1.32
C ALA A 47 37.79 27.19 0.33
N SER A 48 39.05 26.99 0.74
CA SER A 48 40.20 27.18 -0.15
C SER A 48 40.23 26.16 -1.31
N LEU A 49 39.78 24.93 -1.06
CA LEU A 49 39.74 23.86 -2.06
C LEU A 49 38.71 24.10 -3.17
N LEU A 50 37.68 24.92 -2.91
CA LEU A 50 36.68 25.27 -3.90
C LEU A 50 37.22 26.18 -5.02
N ARG A 51 38.40 26.78 -4.82
CA ARG A 51 39.07 27.65 -5.80
C ARG A 51 40.08 26.91 -6.68
N GLU A 52 40.27 25.61 -6.47
CA GLU A 52 41.24 24.80 -7.21
C GLU A 52 40.76 24.47 -8.62
N LYS A 53 41.68 24.54 -9.59
CA LYS A 53 41.40 24.16 -11.00
C LYS A 53 41.42 22.65 -11.23
N HIS A 54 42.11 21.89 -10.38
CA HIS A 54 42.21 20.45 -10.54
C HIS A 54 40.91 19.77 -10.11
N HIS A 55 40.16 19.20 -11.06
CA HIS A 55 38.84 18.60 -10.84
C HIS A 55 38.83 17.56 -9.72
N GLY A 56 39.86 16.71 -9.65
CA GLY A 56 39.99 15.70 -8.59
C GLY A 56 40.17 16.25 -7.17
N VAL A 57 40.69 17.47 -7.01
CA VAL A 57 40.76 18.14 -5.69
C VAL A 57 39.45 18.84 -5.41
N LEU A 58 38.91 19.51 -6.42
CA LEU A 58 37.64 20.23 -6.35
C LEU A 58 36.48 19.30 -5.97
N ILE A 59 36.34 18.11 -6.58
CA ILE A 59 35.29 17.15 -6.24
C ILE A 59 35.37 16.69 -4.78
N THR A 60 36.57 16.48 -4.26
CA THR A 60 36.79 16.11 -2.86
C THR A 60 36.57 17.29 -1.91
N GLY A 61 36.89 18.52 -2.33
CA GLY A 61 36.62 19.75 -1.60
C GLY A 61 35.13 20.02 -1.49
N VAL A 62 34.39 19.92 -2.60
CA VAL A 62 32.93 20.05 -2.65
C VAL A 62 32.27 19.00 -1.74
N GLN A 63 32.75 17.76 -1.76
CA GLN A 63 32.22 16.72 -0.86
C GLN A 63 32.53 17.01 0.61
N LEU A 64 33.70 17.58 0.93
CA LEU A 64 34.05 18.00 2.28
C LEU A 64 33.13 19.14 2.75
N CYS A 65 32.91 20.16 1.93
CA CYS A 65 31.97 21.24 2.23
C CYS A 65 30.54 20.71 2.42
N THR A 66 30.11 19.77 1.58
CA THR A 66 28.79 19.12 1.67
C THR A 66 28.59 18.43 3.02
N ASP A 67 29.60 17.69 3.49
CA ASP A 67 29.53 16.99 4.78
C ASP A 67 29.68 17.96 5.96
N LEU A 68 30.46 19.04 5.83
CA LEU A 68 30.55 20.12 6.83
C LEU A 68 29.20 20.84 7.02
N CYS A 69 28.52 21.21 5.94
CA CYS A 69 27.22 21.88 5.98
C CYS A 69 26.13 21.04 6.66
N LYS A 70 26.26 19.70 6.66
CA LYS A 70 25.32 18.79 7.33
C LYS A 70 25.57 18.66 8.83
N VAL A 71 26.78 18.98 9.27
CA VAL A 71 27.23 18.76 10.65
C VAL A 71 27.21 20.05 11.46
N SER A 72 27.53 21.18 10.84
CA SER A 72 27.56 22.50 11.50
C SER A 72 26.74 23.53 10.73
N SER A 73 25.81 24.19 11.44
CA SER A 73 25.01 25.30 10.91
C SER A 73 25.86 26.54 10.61
N GLU A 74 26.90 26.81 11.43
CA GLU A 74 27.82 27.93 11.22
C GLU A 74 28.63 27.77 9.93
N ALA A 75 29.05 26.53 9.63
CA ALA A 75 29.71 26.22 8.36
C ALA A 75 28.76 26.50 7.18
N LEU A 76 27.49 26.13 7.31
CA LEU A 76 26.48 26.34 6.28
C LEU A 76 26.24 27.84 6.01
N GLU A 77 26.14 28.68 7.05
CA GLU A 77 26.05 30.14 6.89
C GLU A 77 27.30 30.73 6.23
N TYR A 78 28.49 30.31 6.67
CA TYR A 78 29.75 30.75 6.06
C TYR A 78 29.83 30.41 4.57
N PHE A 79 29.44 29.20 4.18
CA PHE A 79 29.46 28.77 2.77
C PHE A 79 28.39 29.47 1.93
N ARG A 80 27.21 29.76 2.51
CA ARG A 80 26.15 30.56 1.85
C ARG A 80 26.66 31.94 1.46
N GLU A 81 27.23 32.67 2.42
CA GLU A 81 27.67 34.05 2.18
C GLU A 81 28.91 34.14 1.27
N LYS A 82 29.90 33.26 1.46
CA LYS A 82 31.24 33.46 0.86
C LYS A 82 31.54 32.60 -0.36
N CYS A 83 30.81 31.50 -0.56
CA CYS A 83 31.18 30.50 -1.57
C CYS A 83 30.13 30.27 -2.65
N THR A 84 28.86 30.63 -2.43
CA THR A 84 27.76 30.38 -3.38
C THR A 84 28.03 30.94 -4.78
N GLU A 85 28.41 32.21 -4.90
CA GLU A 85 28.73 32.81 -6.20
C GLU A 85 29.91 32.13 -6.91
N GLY A 86 30.95 31.75 -6.15
CA GLY A 86 32.11 31.05 -6.68
C GLY A 86 31.76 29.65 -7.20
N LEU A 87 30.87 28.95 -6.51
CA LEU A 87 30.35 27.64 -6.93
C LEU A 87 29.48 27.75 -8.18
N VAL A 88 28.61 28.76 -8.24
CA VAL A 88 27.78 29.07 -9.43
C VAL A 88 28.66 29.37 -10.63
N LYS A 89 29.70 30.19 -10.47
CA LYS A 89 30.67 30.48 -11.53
C LYS A 89 31.40 29.22 -11.99
N THR A 90 31.85 28.39 -11.06
CA THR A 90 32.53 27.13 -11.39
C THR A 90 31.61 26.19 -12.17
N LEU A 91 30.35 26.07 -11.76
CA LEU A 91 29.35 25.27 -12.48
C LEU A 91 29.06 25.84 -13.87
N LYS A 92 29.01 27.18 -14.01
CA LYS A 92 28.82 27.87 -15.29
C LYS A 92 30.00 27.65 -16.24
N ASP A 93 31.23 27.74 -15.73
CA ASP A 93 32.44 27.51 -16.50
C ASP A 93 32.49 26.05 -16.97
N MET A 94 32.10 25.10 -16.12
CA MET A 94 32.00 23.69 -16.47
C MET A 94 30.90 23.40 -17.51
N ALA A 95 29.71 23.96 -17.33
CA ALA A 95 28.59 23.79 -18.25
C ALA A 95 28.87 24.39 -19.63
N ASN A 96 29.76 25.39 -19.72
CA ASN A 96 30.19 26.04 -20.96
C ASN A 96 31.59 25.63 -21.42
N SER A 97 32.24 24.72 -20.70
CA SER A 97 33.63 24.36 -20.96
C SER A 97 33.78 23.79 -22.36
N PRO A 98 34.83 24.16 -23.10
CA PRO A 98 35.23 23.43 -24.30
C PRO A 98 35.60 21.99 -23.93
N TYR A 99 35.54 21.12 -24.93
CA TYR A 99 35.88 19.70 -24.81
C TYR A 99 37.25 19.50 -24.14
N ALA A 100 37.26 18.80 -23.01
CA ALA A 100 38.46 18.45 -22.26
C ALA A 100 38.61 16.92 -22.21
N PRO A 101 39.55 16.32 -22.96
CA PRO A 101 39.61 14.86 -23.14
C PRO A 101 39.90 14.08 -21.85
N GLU A 102 40.54 14.70 -20.86
CA GLU A 102 40.85 14.06 -19.56
C GLU A 102 39.63 13.85 -18.68
N TYR A 103 38.57 14.66 -18.86
CA TYR A 103 37.39 14.68 -18.00
C TYR A 103 36.09 14.46 -18.77
N ASP A 104 36.15 14.31 -20.10
CA ASP A 104 34.98 14.08 -20.92
C ASP A 104 34.41 12.68 -20.73
N ILE A 105 33.11 12.61 -20.48
CA ILE A 105 32.36 11.36 -20.49
C ILE A 105 31.16 11.54 -21.42
N ALA A 106 31.28 10.97 -22.62
CA ALA A 106 30.25 10.98 -23.64
C ALA A 106 29.82 12.39 -24.09
N GLY A 107 30.78 13.32 -24.22
CA GLY A 107 30.53 14.70 -24.65
C GLY A 107 30.14 15.65 -23.52
N ILE A 108 30.19 15.21 -22.26
CA ILE A 108 29.93 16.02 -21.08
C ILE A 108 31.19 16.09 -20.23
N THR A 109 31.65 17.31 -19.97
CA THR A 109 32.81 17.59 -19.11
C THR A 109 32.50 17.26 -17.64
N ASP A 110 33.19 16.29 -17.07
CA ASP A 110 33.13 15.85 -15.66
C ASP A 110 31.71 15.80 -15.05
N PRO A 111 30.90 14.79 -15.39
CA PRO A 111 29.56 14.65 -14.84
C PRO A 111 29.56 14.39 -13.32
N PHE A 112 30.62 13.81 -12.76
CA PHE A 112 30.69 13.53 -11.34
C PHE A 112 30.84 14.81 -10.53
N LEU A 113 31.70 15.71 -10.97
CA LEU A 113 31.86 17.01 -10.34
C LEU A 113 30.60 17.88 -10.51
N HIS A 114 29.95 17.87 -11.68
CA HIS A 114 28.64 18.54 -11.88
C HIS A 114 27.61 18.10 -10.83
N ILE A 115 27.43 16.80 -10.65
CA ILE A 115 26.47 16.24 -9.68
C ILE A 115 26.85 16.64 -8.25
N ARG A 116 28.14 16.66 -7.90
CA ARG A 116 28.58 17.05 -6.55
C ARG A 116 28.36 18.54 -6.28
N LEU A 117 28.60 19.40 -7.27
CA LEU A 117 28.33 20.84 -7.18
C LEU A 117 26.83 21.09 -6.98
N LEU A 118 25.98 20.44 -7.77
CA LEU A 118 24.51 20.53 -7.62
C LEU A 118 24.06 20.07 -6.23
N LYS A 119 24.60 18.96 -5.72
CA LYS A 119 24.32 18.49 -4.35
C LYS A 119 24.69 19.50 -3.27
N LEU A 120 25.82 20.20 -3.43
CA LEU A 120 26.22 21.24 -2.50
C LEU A 120 25.29 22.45 -2.58
N LEU A 121 25.02 22.93 -3.81
CA LEU A 121 24.09 24.04 -4.05
C LEU A 121 22.70 23.76 -3.47
N ARG A 122 22.21 22.52 -3.60
CA ARG A 122 20.95 22.08 -2.98
C ARG A 122 20.90 22.31 -1.48
N ILE A 123 21.99 21.99 -0.77
CA ILE A 123 22.05 22.17 0.69
C ILE A 123 22.15 23.66 1.02
N LEU A 124 22.93 24.42 0.23
CA LEU A 124 23.10 25.85 0.44
C LEU A 124 21.78 26.62 0.22
N GLY A 125 21.03 26.31 -0.84
CA GLY A 125 19.77 27.00 -1.14
C GLY A 125 18.55 26.54 -0.33
N GLN A 126 18.64 25.42 0.41
CA GLN A 126 17.50 24.94 1.19
C GLN A 126 17.19 25.87 2.37
N GLY A 127 16.05 26.56 2.34
CA GLY A 127 15.65 27.50 3.39
C GLY A 127 16.42 28.82 3.38
N ASP A 128 17.00 29.21 2.24
CA ASP A 128 17.63 30.51 2.03
C ASP A 128 17.26 31.08 0.66
N ALA A 129 16.60 32.23 0.64
CA ALA A 129 16.10 32.86 -0.58
C ALA A 129 17.24 33.50 -1.39
N ASP A 130 18.19 34.17 -0.73
CA ASP A 130 19.27 34.90 -1.42
C ASP A 130 20.21 33.93 -2.14
N ALA A 131 20.59 32.82 -1.48
CA ALA A 131 21.38 31.77 -2.12
C ALA A 131 20.60 31.09 -3.27
N SER A 132 19.29 30.87 -3.11
CA SER A 132 18.44 30.28 -4.14
C SER A 132 18.37 31.17 -5.39
N ASP A 133 18.21 32.48 -5.21
CA ASP A 133 18.19 33.45 -6.29
C ASP A 133 19.53 33.52 -7.04
N CYS A 134 20.65 33.46 -6.33
CA CYS A 134 21.98 33.43 -6.94
C CYS A 134 22.20 32.23 -7.87
N MET A 135 21.55 31.08 -7.61
CA MET A 135 21.73 29.85 -8.38
C MET A 135 20.62 29.59 -9.41
N ASN A 136 19.56 30.39 -9.46
CA ASN A 136 18.42 30.19 -10.35
C ASN A 136 18.81 30.16 -11.83
N ASP A 137 19.61 31.12 -12.29
CA ASP A 137 20.02 31.22 -13.69
C ASP A 137 20.87 30.04 -14.15
N ILE A 138 21.80 29.56 -13.30
CA ILE A 138 22.64 28.42 -13.64
C ILE A 138 21.86 27.12 -13.64
N LEU A 139 20.89 26.95 -12.73
CA LEU A 139 20.02 25.78 -12.72
C LEU A 139 19.14 25.73 -13.97
N ALA A 140 18.59 26.86 -14.40
CA ALA A 140 17.85 26.97 -15.66
C ALA A 140 18.75 26.65 -16.87
N GLN A 141 19.98 27.17 -16.88
CA GLN A 141 20.95 26.89 -17.94
C GLN A 141 21.33 25.40 -18.01
N VAL A 142 21.61 24.75 -16.87
CA VAL A 142 21.95 23.32 -16.81
C VAL A 142 20.75 22.47 -17.25
N ALA A 143 19.55 22.81 -16.78
CA ALA A 143 18.32 22.10 -17.12
C ALA A 143 17.96 22.16 -18.62
N THR A 144 18.34 23.23 -19.31
CA THR A 144 18.04 23.44 -20.74
C THR A 144 19.15 22.99 -21.67
N LYS A 145 20.42 23.15 -21.27
CA LYS A 145 21.59 22.88 -22.11
C LYS A 145 22.01 21.41 -22.12
N ILE A 146 21.90 20.71 -20.99
CA ILE A 146 22.39 19.33 -20.89
C ILE A 146 21.47 18.39 -21.69
N GLU A 147 22.08 17.65 -22.61
CA GLU A 147 21.37 16.66 -23.42
C GLU A 147 20.99 15.43 -22.58
N SER A 148 19.75 14.97 -22.72
CA SER A 148 19.22 13.79 -22.01
C SER A 148 19.31 12.50 -22.82
N ASN A 149 20.20 12.45 -23.83
CA ASN A 149 20.37 11.32 -24.73
C ASN A 149 21.29 10.24 -24.15
N LYS A 150 22.14 10.59 -23.19
CA LYS A 150 23.11 9.70 -22.54
C LYS A 150 22.86 9.63 -21.03
N ASN A 151 23.30 8.54 -20.42
CA ASN A 151 23.14 8.30 -18.98
C ASN A 151 23.82 9.39 -18.13
N ALA A 152 24.99 9.89 -18.54
CA ALA A 152 25.69 10.96 -17.84
C ALA A 152 24.85 12.26 -17.77
N GLY A 153 24.22 12.65 -18.89
CA GLY A 153 23.34 13.81 -18.93
C GLY A 153 22.08 13.61 -18.09
N ASN A 154 21.48 12.41 -18.16
CA ASN A 154 20.33 12.06 -17.32
C ASN A 154 20.65 12.11 -15.82
N ALA A 155 21.85 11.69 -15.41
CA ALA A 155 22.29 11.76 -14.02
C ALA A 155 22.51 13.21 -13.53
N ILE A 156 23.02 14.10 -14.38
CA ILE A 156 23.14 15.53 -14.06
C ILE A 156 21.74 16.16 -13.94
N LEU A 157 20.87 15.91 -14.92
CA LEU A 157 19.50 16.42 -14.91
C LEU A 157 18.70 15.89 -13.71
N TYR A 158 18.91 14.63 -13.32
CA TYR A 158 18.34 14.06 -12.10
C TYR A 158 18.71 14.88 -10.86
N GLU A 159 20.00 15.17 -10.67
CA GLU A 159 20.43 15.96 -9.52
C GLU A 159 20.00 17.43 -9.64
N CYS A 160 19.99 17.99 -10.85
CA CYS A 160 19.52 19.34 -11.11
C CYS A 160 18.05 19.50 -10.72
N VAL A 161 17.18 18.59 -11.16
CA VAL A 161 15.77 18.57 -10.75
C VAL A 161 15.65 18.39 -9.24
N GLY A 162 16.43 17.49 -8.63
CA GLY A 162 16.42 17.30 -7.17
C GLY A 162 16.81 18.57 -6.40
N THR A 163 17.72 19.37 -6.98
CA THR A 163 18.16 20.66 -6.46
C THR A 163 17.02 21.69 -6.58
N ILE A 164 16.46 21.85 -7.78
CA ILE A 164 15.33 22.76 -8.05
C ILE A 164 14.13 22.49 -7.14
N MET A 165 13.82 21.22 -6.86
CA MET A 165 12.71 20.84 -5.98
C MET A 165 12.94 21.16 -4.50
N SER A 166 14.18 21.45 -4.09
CA SER A 166 14.53 21.66 -2.67
C SER A 166 14.87 23.09 -2.31
N ILE A 167 15.14 23.95 -3.30
CA ILE A 167 15.44 25.36 -3.10
C ILE A 167 14.18 26.21 -2.95
N GLU A 168 14.36 27.38 -2.33
CA GLU A 168 13.31 28.37 -2.19
C GLU A 168 12.99 29.03 -3.55
N ASP A 169 11.77 29.53 -3.62
CA ASP A 169 10.92 29.81 -4.78
C ASP A 169 11.52 30.23 -6.15
N ASN A 170 11.12 29.51 -7.20
CA ASN A 170 10.72 30.04 -8.50
C ASN A 170 9.78 29.03 -9.20
N GLY A 171 8.48 29.29 -9.17
CA GLY A 171 7.47 28.42 -9.78
C GLY A 171 7.75 28.04 -11.25
N GLY A 172 8.37 28.92 -12.04
CA GLY A 172 8.75 28.63 -13.43
C GLY A 172 9.81 27.54 -13.54
N LEU A 173 10.81 27.57 -12.66
CA LEU A 173 11.90 26.58 -12.64
C LEU A 173 11.40 25.21 -12.17
N ARG A 174 10.47 25.18 -11.20
CA ARG A 174 9.82 23.93 -10.75
C ARG A 174 8.99 23.29 -11.86
N VAL A 175 8.24 24.09 -12.63
CA VAL A 175 7.50 23.59 -13.80
C VAL A 175 8.44 23.02 -14.86
N LEU A 176 9.55 23.70 -15.16
CA LEU A 176 10.57 23.19 -16.08
C LEU A 176 11.12 21.83 -15.61
N ALA A 177 11.45 21.73 -14.33
CA ALA A 177 12.00 20.52 -13.74
C ALA A 177 10.99 19.35 -13.77
N ILE A 178 9.70 19.60 -13.51
CA ILE A 178 8.65 18.58 -13.65
C ILE A 178 8.47 18.16 -15.11
N ASN A 179 8.58 19.09 -16.07
CA ASN A 179 8.54 18.75 -17.50
C ASN A 179 9.71 17.85 -17.93
N ILE A 180 10.90 18.04 -17.35
CA ILE A 180 12.05 17.14 -17.56
C ILE A 180 11.72 15.73 -17.04
N LEU A 181 11.12 15.62 -15.85
CA LEU A 181 10.67 14.33 -15.31
C LEU A 181 9.60 13.67 -16.18
N GLY A 182 8.64 14.44 -16.71
CA GLY A 182 7.67 13.94 -17.68
C GLY A 182 8.36 13.33 -18.91
N ARG A 183 9.40 14.00 -19.44
CA ARG A 183 10.22 13.47 -20.55
C ARG A 183 10.97 12.19 -20.17
N PHE A 184 11.38 12.05 -18.92
CA PHE A 184 12.01 10.83 -18.41
C PHE A 184 11.02 9.66 -18.27
N LEU A 185 9.74 9.92 -17.97
CA LEU A 185 8.72 8.88 -17.94
C LEU A 185 8.46 8.25 -19.31
N SER A 186 8.56 9.03 -20.38
CA SER A 186 8.42 8.53 -21.76
C SER A 186 9.72 7.94 -22.34
N ASN A 187 10.77 7.78 -21.52
CA ASN A 187 12.03 7.23 -21.99
C ASN A 187 11.94 5.71 -22.20
N ARG A 188 12.68 5.18 -23.19
CA ARG A 188 12.74 3.74 -23.47
C ARG A 188 13.49 2.95 -22.39
N ASP A 189 14.38 3.60 -21.65
CA ASP A 189 15.15 2.95 -20.58
C ASP A 189 14.32 2.84 -19.29
N ASN A 190 14.10 1.59 -18.84
CA ASN A 190 13.39 1.28 -17.60
C ASN A 190 14.01 1.97 -16.38
N ASN A 191 15.35 2.10 -16.33
CA ASN A 191 16.03 2.74 -15.21
C ASN A 191 15.67 4.22 -15.11
N ILE A 192 15.58 4.92 -16.25
CA ILE A 192 15.23 6.34 -16.31
C ILE A 192 13.79 6.54 -15.86
N ARG A 193 12.87 5.69 -16.34
CA ARG A 193 11.45 5.73 -15.92
C ARG A 193 11.29 5.47 -14.43
N TYR A 194 11.97 4.47 -13.91
CA TYR A 194 11.98 4.14 -12.48
C TYR A 194 12.47 5.31 -11.62
N VAL A 195 13.57 5.95 -12.05
CA VAL A 195 14.13 7.12 -11.38
C VAL A 195 13.16 8.30 -11.43
N ALA A 196 12.53 8.57 -12.57
CA ALA A 196 11.55 9.64 -12.73
C ALA A 196 10.33 9.46 -11.81
N LEU A 197 9.77 8.24 -11.71
CA LEU A 197 8.68 7.94 -10.79
C LEU A 197 9.06 8.24 -9.33
N ASN A 198 10.27 7.86 -8.91
CA ASN A 198 10.74 8.16 -7.56
C ASN A 198 10.92 9.66 -7.30
N MET A 199 11.31 10.44 -8.31
CA MET A 199 11.39 11.89 -8.17
C MET A 199 10.03 12.54 -8.12
N LEU A 200 9.10 12.12 -8.98
CA LEU A 200 7.75 12.65 -9.00
C LEU A 200 7.02 12.40 -7.68
N MET A 201 7.24 11.25 -7.04
CA MET A 201 6.72 10.99 -5.69
C MET A 201 7.19 12.03 -4.68
N LYS A 202 8.44 12.50 -4.76
CA LYS A 202 8.96 13.57 -3.91
C LYS A 202 8.45 14.94 -4.34
N ALA A 203 8.27 15.17 -5.65
CA ALA A 203 7.81 16.45 -6.19
C ALA A 203 6.35 16.75 -5.85
N ILE A 204 5.50 15.73 -5.62
CA ILE A 204 4.09 15.93 -5.23
C ILE A 204 3.96 16.78 -3.96
N THR A 205 4.87 16.66 -2.99
CA THR A 205 4.80 17.44 -1.75
C THR A 205 5.12 18.91 -1.96
N VAL A 206 5.71 19.27 -3.10
CA VAL A 206 6.15 20.63 -3.44
C VAL A 206 5.18 21.28 -4.43
N ASP A 207 4.84 20.58 -5.53
CA ASP A 207 3.91 21.06 -6.55
C ASP A 207 3.10 19.91 -7.14
N ALA A 208 2.00 19.57 -6.45
CA ALA A 208 1.08 18.53 -6.90
C ALA A 208 0.42 18.88 -8.25
N GLN A 209 0.13 20.16 -8.51
CA GLN A 209 -0.60 20.57 -9.73
C GLN A 209 0.23 20.37 -10.99
N ALA A 210 1.53 20.66 -10.95
CA ALA A 210 2.40 20.43 -12.08
C ALA A 210 2.60 18.92 -12.35
N VAL A 211 2.69 18.08 -11.30
CA VAL A 211 2.77 16.62 -11.48
C VAL A 211 1.49 16.05 -12.11
N GLN A 212 0.30 16.58 -11.76
CA GLN A 212 -0.98 16.15 -12.33
C GLN A 212 -1.04 16.29 -13.87
N ARG A 213 -0.27 17.20 -14.47
CA ARG A 213 -0.21 17.36 -15.94
C ARG A 213 0.32 16.12 -16.64
N HIS A 214 1.15 15.33 -15.96
CA HIS A 214 1.75 14.10 -16.47
C HIS A 214 0.98 12.84 -16.06
N ARG A 215 -0.24 12.98 -15.50
CA ARG A 215 -1.05 11.85 -15.00
C ARG A 215 -1.27 10.74 -16.03
N ALA A 216 -1.47 11.10 -17.30
CA ALA A 216 -1.77 10.13 -18.35
C ALA A 216 -0.58 9.19 -18.59
N THR A 217 0.63 9.77 -18.67
CA THR A 217 1.87 9.00 -18.81
C THR A 217 2.19 8.17 -17.55
N ILE A 218 1.85 8.69 -16.36
CA ILE A 218 1.98 7.95 -15.11
C ILE A 218 1.05 6.73 -15.09
N LEU A 219 -0.20 6.87 -15.57
CA LEU A 219 -1.13 5.75 -15.67
C LEU A 219 -0.69 4.71 -16.70
N GLU A 220 -0.11 5.14 -17.81
CA GLU A 220 0.51 4.22 -18.77
C GLU A 220 1.62 3.38 -18.12
N CYS A 221 2.40 3.97 -17.19
CA CYS A 221 3.42 3.24 -16.43
C CYS A 221 2.85 2.17 -15.46
N VAL A 222 1.56 2.24 -15.09
CA VAL A 222 0.90 1.18 -14.29
C VAL A 222 0.73 -0.10 -15.12
N LYS A 223 0.67 0.03 -16.45
CA LYS A 223 0.56 -1.08 -17.41
C LYS A 223 1.91 -1.56 -17.95
N ASP A 224 3.01 -1.10 -17.36
CA ASP A 224 4.36 -1.41 -17.85
C ASP A 224 4.71 -2.91 -17.73
N SER A 225 5.63 -3.40 -18.55
CA SER A 225 6.11 -4.79 -18.44
C SER A 225 7.00 -5.02 -17.21
N ASP A 226 7.65 -3.98 -16.69
CA ASP A 226 8.50 -4.07 -15.50
C ASP A 226 7.68 -3.93 -14.21
N ALA A 227 7.73 -4.97 -13.37
CA ALA A 227 6.99 -5.00 -12.11
C ALA A 227 7.38 -3.88 -11.12
N SER A 228 8.64 -3.43 -11.13
CA SER A 228 9.12 -2.36 -10.25
C SER A 228 8.56 -1.01 -10.69
N ILE A 229 8.50 -0.76 -12.00
CA ILE A 229 7.87 0.44 -12.58
C ILE A 229 6.38 0.44 -12.26
N ARG A 230 5.66 -0.66 -12.52
CA ARG A 230 4.21 -0.75 -12.22
C ARG A 230 3.89 -0.43 -10.77
N LYS A 231 4.65 -1.02 -9.83
CA LYS A 231 4.46 -0.81 -8.39
C LYS A 231 4.70 0.65 -7.99
N LYS A 232 5.77 1.27 -8.50
CA LYS A 232 6.08 2.69 -8.23
C LYS A 232 5.07 3.64 -8.87
N ALA A 233 4.61 3.34 -10.09
CA ALA A 233 3.58 4.10 -10.76
C ALA A 233 2.27 4.04 -9.98
N LEU A 234 1.86 2.86 -9.51
CA LEU A 234 0.66 2.69 -8.68
C LEU A 234 0.73 3.47 -7.36
N ASP A 235 1.88 3.44 -6.67
CA ASP A 235 2.09 4.26 -5.47
C ASP A 235 1.99 5.76 -5.77
N LEU A 236 2.53 6.20 -6.91
CA LEU A 236 2.43 7.59 -7.37
C LEU A 236 0.98 7.98 -7.71
N VAL A 237 0.24 7.13 -8.43
CA VAL A 237 -1.18 7.36 -8.74
C VAL A 237 -1.98 7.50 -7.46
N TYR A 238 -1.76 6.63 -6.47
CA TYR A 238 -2.44 6.71 -5.17
C TYR A 238 -2.24 8.08 -4.49
N LEU A 239 -1.04 8.67 -4.59
CA LEU A 239 -0.75 10.01 -4.06
C LEU A 239 -1.37 11.15 -4.88
N LEU A 240 -1.66 10.91 -6.16
CA LEU A 240 -2.27 11.90 -7.06
C LEU A 240 -3.80 11.92 -6.97
N VAL A 241 -4.44 10.92 -6.36
CA VAL A 241 -5.90 10.92 -6.25
C VAL A 241 -6.37 12.02 -5.31
N ASN A 242 -7.39 12.75 -5.75
CA ASN A 242 -8.13 13.76 -5.02
C ASN A 242 -9.62 13.66 -5.38
N GLU A 243 -10.46 14.43 -4.69
CA GLU A 243 -11.92 14.38 -4.85
C GLU A 243 -12.39 14.69 -6.29
N SER A 244 -11.64 15.49 -7.05
CA SER A 244 -11.99 15.87 -8.43
C SER A 244 -11.63 14.80 -9.48
N ASN A 245 -10.62 13.96 -9.22
CA ASN A 245 -10.08 13.02 -10.20
C ASN A 245 -10.28 11.54 -9.81
N VAL A 246 -10.85 11.26 -8.63
CA VAL A 246 -11.07 9.88 -8.15
C VAL A 246 -11.89 9.04 -9.12
N LYS A 247 -12.99 9.58 -9.67
CA LYS A 247 -13.89 8.84 -10.57
C LYS A 247 -13.17 8.33 -11.83
N PRO A 248 -12.50 9.17 -12.65
CA PRO A 248 -11.79 8.69 -13.83
C PRO A 248 -10.59 7.80 -13.49
N LEU A 249 -9.81 8.13 -12.45
CA LEU A 249 -8.63 7.34 -12.09
C LEU A 249 -8.99 5.93 -11.61
N THR A 250 -10.05 5.81 -10.79
CA THR A 250 -10.52 4.50 -10.32
C THR A 250 -10.98 3.64 -11.49
N LYS A 251 -11.68 4.23 -12.47
CA LYS A 251 -12.10 3.53 -13.69
C LYS A 251 -10.90 2.96 -14.44
N GLU A 252 -9.88 3.77 -14.71
CA GLU A 252 -8.69 3.30 -15.44
C GLU A 252 -7.87 2.26 -14.65
N LEU A 253 -7.84 2.35 -13.31
CA LEU A 253 -7.21 1.34 -12.45
C LEU A 253 -7.97 0.00 -12.48
N ILE A 254 -9.30 0.02 -12.52
CA ILE A 254 -10.13 -1.19 -12.68
C ILE A 254 -9.93 -1.79 -14.07
N GLU A 255 -9.90 -1.00 -15.14
CA GLU A 255 -9.56 -1.50 -16.49
C GLU A 255 -8.16 -2.11 -16.54
N SER A 256 -7.21 -1.56 -15.77
CA SER A 256 -5.86 -2.12 -15.65
C SER A 256 -5.83 -3.44 -14.85
N LEU A 257 -6.80 -3.64 -13.96
CA LEU A 257 -6.92 -4.85 -13.14
C LEU A 257 -7.24 -6.08 -13.99
N GLU A 258 -8.07 -5.92 -15.03
CA GLU A 258 -8.45 -7.00 -15.96
C GLU A 258 -7.22 -7.60 -16.68
N ALA A 259 -6.28 -6.73 -17.08
CA ALA A 259 -5.09 -7.12 -17.86
C ALA A 259 -3.86 -7.46 -17.01
N SER A 260 -3.96 -7.45 -15.68
CA SER A 260 -2.81 -7.56 -14.76
C SER A 260 -2.45 -8.99 -14.36
N ASP A 261 -1.14 -9.24 -14.17
CA ASP A 261 -0.61 -10.49 -13.64
C ASP A 261 -1.08 -10.78 -12.21
N GLN A 262 -1.16 -12.06 -11.82
CA GLN A 262 -1.68 -12.51 -10.52
C GLN A 262 -0.97 -11.87 -9.30
N GLU A 263 0.35 -11.68 -9.36
CA GLU A 263 1.12 -11.05 -8.27
C GLU A 263 0.80 -9.56 -8.12
N PHE A 264 0.62 -8.86 -9.25
CA PHE A 264 0.30 -7.44 -9.25
C PHE A 264 -1.19 -7.19 -8.94
N LYS A 265 -2.07 -8.10 -9.37
CA LYS A 265 -3.53 -8.03 -9.18
C LYS A 265 -3.88 -7.83 -7.71
N GLY A 266 -3.26 -8.58 -6.79
CA GLY A 266 -3.49 -8.41 -5.35
C GLY A 266 -3.10 -7.04 -4.80
N VAL A 267 -1.96 -6.49 -5.21
CA VAL A 267 -1.51 -5.15 -4.79
C VAL A 267 -2.40 -4.06 -5.36
N LEU A 268 -2.78 -4.18 -6.63
CA LEU A 268 -3.67 -3.26 -7.33
C LEU A 268 -5.07 -3.26 -6.70
N THR A 269 -5.67 -4.43 -6.47
CA THR A 269 -6.96 -4.57 -5.78
C THR A 269 -6.95 -3.89 -4.41
N ALA A 270 -5.94 -4.13 -3.58
CA ALA A 270 -5.85 -3.52 -2.26
C ALA A 270 -5.80 -1.98 -2.31
N LYS A 271 -5.06 -1.42 -3.27
CA LYS A 271 -4.97 0.03 -3.47
C LYS A 271 -6.29 0.61 -4.01
N ILE A 272 -6.94 -0.06 -4.96
CA ILE A 272 -8.26 0.36 -5.47
C ILE A 272 -9.30 0.38 -4.34
N CYS A 273 -9.39 -0.69 -3.54
CA CYS A 273 -10.32 -0.75 -2.40
C CYS A 273 -10.06 0.39 -1.41
N SER A 274 -8.79 0.67 -1.09
CA SER A 274 -8.44 1.79 -0.21
C SER A 274 -8.80 3.17 -0.78
N LEU A 275 -8.65 3.36 -2.10
CA LEU A 275 -9.06 4.61 -2.76
C LEU A 275 -10.57 4.80 -2.74
N VAL A 276 -11.32 3.74 -3.06
CA VAL A 276 -12.78 3.73 -3.08
C VAL A 276 -13.35 3.97 -1.68
N GLU A 277 -12.77 3.36 -0.65
CA GLU A 277 -13.15 3.60 0.75
C GLU A 277 -12.87 5.04 1.20
N LYS A 278 -11.74 5.62 0.80
CA LYS A 278 -11.33 6.96 1.25
C LYS A 278 -12.06 8.11 0.54
N PHE A 279 -12.30 7.97 -0.76
CA PHE A 279 -12.77 9.08 -1.61
C PHE A 279 -14.19 8.86 -2.15
N SER A 280 -14.96 7.95 -1.54
CA SER A 280 -16.35 7.68 -1.93
C SER A 280 -17.23 8.94 -1.79
N PRO A 281 -17.71 9.52 -2.90
CA PRO A 281 -18.59 10.68 -2.84
C PRO A 281 -20.04 10.29 -2.55
N GLU A 282 -20.45 9.10 -3.00
CA GLU A 282 -21.83 8.61 -2.95
C GLU A 282 -21.82 7.09 -2.70
N LYS A 283 -22.77 6.58 -1.90
CA LYS A 283 -22.86 5.15 -1.57
C LYS A 283 -23.09 4.27 -2.81
N ILE A 284 -23.87 4.75 -3.78
CA ILE A 284 -24.10 4.02 -5.03
C ILE A 284 -22.80 3.84 -5.83
N TRP A 285 -21.98 4.89 -5.91
CA TRP A 285 -20.70 4.84 -6.60
C TRP A 285 -19.73 3.86 -5.91
N TYR A 286 -19.69 3.84 -4.57
CA TYR A 286 -18.92 2.88 -3.80
C TYR A 286 -19.33 1.43 -4.12
N ILE A 287 -20.64 1.15 -4.08
CA ILE A 287 -21.18 -0.19 -4.38
C ILE A 287 -20.81 -0.60 -5.82
N ASP A 288 -20.93 0.30 -6.79
CA ASP A 288 -20.59 0.03 -8.20
C ASP A 288 -19.10 -0.30 -8.39
N GLN A 289 -18.20 0.48 -7.77
CA GLN A 289 -16.77 0.21 -7.91
C GLN A 289 -16.40 -1.09 -7.21
N MET A 290 -16.94 -1.33 -6.01
CA MET A 290 -16.69 -2.57 -5.27
C MET A 290 -17.24 -3.79 -6.01
N LEU A 291 -18.40 -3.69 -6.65
CA LEU A 291 -18.96 -4.76 -7.49
C LEU A 291 -18.01 -5.12 -8.63
N LYS A 292 -17.51 -4.12 -9.37
CA LYS A 292 -16.54 -4.34 -10.46
C LYS A 292 -15.25 -4.99 -9.96
N VAL A 293 -14.72 -4.52 -8.84
CA VAL A 293 -13.52 -5.12 -8.22
C VAL A 293 -13.77 -6.58 -7.81
N LEU A 294 -14.96 -6.88 -7.27
CA LEU A 294 -15.33 -8.24 -6.88
C LEU A 294 -15.50 -9.18 -8.08
N SER A 295 -16.05 -8.69 -9.20
CA SER A 295 -16.18 -9.46 -10.45
C SER A 295 -14.82 -9.81 -11.06
N GLU A 296 -13.85 -8.90 -11.02
CA GLU A 296 -12.56 -9.11 -11.69
C GLU A 296 -11.49 -9.76 -10.79
N ALA A 297 -11.49 -9.43 -9.49
CA ALA A 297 -10.43 -9.81 -8.55
C ALA A 297 -10.95 -10.17 -7.16
N GLY A 298 -12.17 -10.68 -7.03
CA GLY A 298 -12.78 -11.04 -5.75
C GLY A 298 -11.92 -11.96 -4.88
N ASN A 299 -11.18 -12.90 -5.47
CA ASN A 299 -10.29 -13.80 -4.72
C ASN A 299 -9.10 -13.10 -4.02
N PHE A 300 -8.77 -11.87 -4.42
CA PHE A 300 -7.71 -11.06 -3.78
C PHE A 300 -8.24 -10.07 -2.74
N VAL A 301 -9.55 -9.91 -2.66
CA VAL A 301 -10.18 -9.00 -1.70
C VAL A 301 -10.09 -9.62 -0.31
N LYS A 302 -9.48 -8.88 0.61
CA LYS A 302 -9.36 -9.29 2.01
C LYS A 302 -10.71 -9.30 2.70
N ASP A 303 -10.82 -10.11 3.75
CA ASP A 303 -12.08 -10.31 4.45
C ASP A 303 -12.69 -9.01 4.96
N GLU A 304 -11.91 -8.18 5.63
CA GLU A 304 -12.37 -6.90 6.17
C GLU A 304 -13.06 -5.98 5.15
N VAL A 305 -12.63 -6.03 3.88
CA VAL A 305 -13.12 -5.14 2.83
C VAL A 305 -14.53 -5.53 2.40
N TRP A 306 -14.80 -6.83 2.21
CA TRP A 306 -16.15 -7.27 1.82
C TRP A 306 -17.12 -7.24 3.01
N HIS A 307 -16.64 -7.42 4.25
CA HIS A 307 -17.45 -7.14 5.43
C HIS A 307 -17.86 -5.66 5.49
N ALA A 308 -16.94 -4.73 5.23
CA ALA A 308 -17.26 -3.30 5.17
C ALA A 308 -18.29 -3.00 4.06
N LEU A 309 -18.19 -3.65 2.89
CA LEU A 309 -19.18 -3.54 1.83
C LEU A 309 -20.58 -3.97 2.30
N ILE A 310 -20.70 -5.09 3.01
CA ILE A 310 -21.98 -5.55 3.58
C ILE A 310 -22.56 -4.49 4.53
N VAL A 311 -21.73 -3.89 5.39
CA VAL A 311 -22.17 -2.82 6.29
C VAL A 311 -22.69 -1.62 5.50
N VAL A 312 -21.98 -1.16 4.46
CA VAL A 312 -22.43 -0.04 3.61
C VAL A 312 -23.74 -0.36 2.90
N ILE A 313 -23.89 -1.56 2.33
CA ILE A 313 -25.13 -1.99 1.69
C ILE A 313 -26.27 -2.00 2.73
N SER A 314 -26.04 -2.56 3.93
CA SER A 314 -27.07 -2.64 4.97
C SER A 314 -27.58 -1.27 5.43
N ASN A 315 -26.71 -0.26 5.43
CA ASN A 315 -27.03 1.13 5.78
C ASN A 315 -27.64 1.94 4.63
N ALA A 316 -27.64 1.42 3.40
CA ALA A 316 -28.18 2.08 2.23
C ALA A 316 -29.56 1.51 1.86
N SER A 317 -30.58 1.79 2.67
CA SER A 317 -31.95 1.28 2.50
C SER A 317 -32.51 1.47 1.09
N ASP A 318 -32.21 2.61 0.49
CA ASP A 318 -32.74 3.02 -0.81
C ASP A 318 -32.04 2.27 -1.96
N LEU A 319 -30.88 1.65 -1.70
CA LEU A 319 -30.06 0.95 -2.67
C LEU A 319 -30.09 -0.58 -2.51
N HIS A 320 -30.85 -1.12 -1.55
CA HIS A 320 -30.92 -2.58 -1.31
C HIS A 320 -31.34 -3.34 -2.57
N GLY A 321 -32.44 -2.92 -3.21
CA GLY A 321 -32.92 -3.54 -4.44
C GLY A 321 -31.88 -3.49 -5.57
N TYR A 322 -31.29 -2.32 -5.79
CA TYR A 322 -30.24 -2.12 -6.79
C TYR A 322 -29.05 -3.05 -6.56
N SER A 323 -28.53 -3.05 -5.33
CA SER A 323 -27.34 -3.82 -4.94
C SER A 323 -27.54 -5.31 -5.18
N VAL A 324 -28.72 -5.84 -4.83
CA VAL A 324 -28.99 -7.29 -4.96
C VAL A 324 -29.17 -7.69 -6.41
N ARG A 325 -29.86 -6.88 -7.23
CA ARG A 325 -29.97 -7.14 -8.68
C ARG A 325 -28.61 -7.06 -9.36
N ALA A 326 -27.79 -6.07 -9.02
CA ALA A 326 -26.46 -5.91 -9.57
C ALA A 326 -25.53 -7.08 -9.17
N LEU A 327 -25.52 -7.47 -7.89
CA LEU A 327 -24.78 -8.63 -7.40
C LEU A 327 -25.27 -9.94 -8.01
N TYR A 328 -26.57 -10.10 -8.24
CA TYR A 328 -27.12 -11.28 -8.90
C TYR A 328 -26.65 -11.40 -10.35
N ARG A 329 -26.65 -10.29 -11.12
CA ARG A 329 -26.09 -10.27 -12.49
C ARG A 329 -24.60 -10.60 -12.49
N ALA A 330 -23.83 -9.99 -11.58
CA ALA A 330 -22.40 -10.25 -11.46
C ALA A 330 -22.12 -11.71 -11.06
N PHE A 331 -22.94 -12.29 -10.18
CA PHE A 331 -22.85 -13.69 -9.80
C PHE A 331 -23.03 -14.61 -11.02
N GLN A 332 -23.99 -14.32 -11.91
CA GLN A 332 -24.21 -15.13 -13.12
C GLN A 332 -23.01 -15.14 -14.07
N THR A 333 -22.25 -14.05 -14.16
CA THR A 333 -21.09 -13.95 -15.06
C THR A 333 -19.79 -14.40 -14.40
N SER A 334 -19.60 -14.07 -13.12
CA SER A 334 -18.30 -14.14 -12.44
C SER A 334 -18.33 -15.09 -11.24
N THR A 335 -18.98 -16.26 -11.40
CA THR A 335 -19.11 -17.25 -10.31
C THR A 335 -17.76 -17.68 -9.73
N GLU A 336 -16.66 -17.64 -10.48
CA GLU A 336 -15.29 -18.02 -10.06
C GLU A 336 -14.71 -17.20 -8.90
N GLN A 337 -15.27 -16.02 -8.64
CA GLN A 337 -14.79 -15.14 -7.58
C GLN A 337 -15.53 -15.45 -6.26
N GLU A 338 -14.84 -16.11 -5.32
CA GLU A 338 -15.48 -16.61 -4.10
C GLU A 338 -16.03 -15.47 -3.23
N THR A 339 -15.30 -14.36 -3.10
CA THR A 339 -15.75 -13.20 -2.33
C THR A 339 -16.99 -12.53 -2.92
N LEU A 340 -17.11 -12.49 -4.26
CA LEU A 340 -18.33 -12.02 -4.93
C LEU A 340 -19.51 -12.91 -4.55
N VAL A 341 -19.32 -14.24 -4.61
CA VAL A 341 -20.35 -15.22 -4.24
C VAL A 341 -20.80 -15.02 -2.80
N ARG A 342 -19.88 -14.82 -1.84
CA ARG A 342 -20.24 -14.57 -0.43
C ARG A 342 -21.14 -13.35 -0.26
N VAL A 343 -20.76 -12.21 -0.87
CA VAL A 343 -21.54 -10.98 -0.79
C VAL A 343 -22.90 -11.14 -1.49
N ALA A 344 -22.92 -11.77 -2.66
CA ALA A 344 -24.16 -12.04 -3.39
C ALA A 344 -25.12 -12.94 -2.61
N VAL A 345 -24.63 -14.05 -2.04
CA VAL A 345 -25.41 -14.99 -1.22
C VAL A 345 -26.02 -14.30 -0.01
N TRP A 346 -25.25 -13.46 0.69
CA TRP A 346 -25.76 -12.70 1.82
C TRP A 346 -26.87 -11.73 1.39
N CYS A 347 -26.63 -10.95 0.34
CA CYS A 347 -27.60 -9.99 -0.20
C CYS A 347 -28.88 -10.67 -0.70
N ILE A 348 -28.79 -11.80 -1.39
CA ILE A 348 -29.95 -12.59 -1.84
C ILE A 348 -30.74 -13.10 -0.62
N GLY A 349 -30.06 -13.58 0.42
CA GLY A 349 -30.72 -14.01 1.65
C GLY A 349 -31.44 -12.87 2.41
N GLU A 350 -30.86 -11.67 2.43
CA GLU A 350 -31.38 -10.51 3.17
C GLU A 350 -32.36 -9.63 2.41
N TYR A 351 -32.36 -9.67 1.08
CA TYR A 351 -33.18 -8.80 0.23
C TYR A 351 -33.75 -9.51 -1.01
N GLY A 352 -33.85 -10.85 -1.00
CA GLY A 352 -34.38 -11.62 -2.13
C GLY A 352 -35.81 -11.23 -2.54
N ASP A 353 -36.62 -10.74 -1.61
CA ASP A 353 -37.94 -10.17 -1.88
C ASP A 353 -37.89 -8.94 -2.80
N MET A 354 -36.85 -8.09 -2.67
CA MET A 354 -36.64 -6.93 -3.54
C MET A 354 -36.05 -7.32 -4.92
N LEU A 355 -35.37 -8.47 -4.99
CA LEU A 355 -34.86 -9.05 -6.24
C LEU A 355 -35.99 -9.51 -7.16
N VAL A 356 -37.00 -10.20 -6.61
CA VAL A 356 -38.11 -10.79 -7.37
C VAL A 356 -39.20 -9.76 -7.69
N ASN A 357 -39.51 -8.88 -6.75
CA ASN A 357 -40.63 -7.94 -6.89
C ASN A 357 -40.25 -6.63 -7.63
N ASN A 358 -39.00 -6.49 -8.10
CA ASN A 358 -38.46 -5.27 -8.71
C ASN A 358 -38.69 -3.99 -7.88
N VAL A 359 -38.79 -4.14 -6.56
CA VAL A 359 -38.98 -3.03 -5.62
C VAL A 359 -37.67 -2.23 -5.53
N GLY A 360 -37.79 -0.90 -5.62
CA GLY A 360 -36.63 0.00 -5.61
C GLY A 360 -35.75 -0.11 -6.85
N MET A 361 -36.35 -0.33 -8.03
CA MET A 361 -35.66 -0.27 -9.32
C MET A 361 -35.31 1.18 -9.68
N LEU A 362 -34.03 1.45 -9.88
CA LEU A 362 -33.56 2.75 -10.32
C LEU A 362 -33.70 2.87 -11.84
N ASP A 363 -33.95 4.09 -12.35
CA ASP A 363 -34.10 4.37 -13.79
C ASP A 363 -32.84 4.04 -14.63
N ILE A 364 -31.70 3.86 -13.96
CA ILE A 364 -30.40 3.56 -14.57
C ILE A 364 -30.26 2.05 -14.87
N GLU A 365 -31.16 1.21 -14.35
CA GLU A 365 -31.07 -0.24 -14.44
C GLU A 365 -31.75 -0.82 -15.68
N GLU A 366 -31.12 -1.81 -16.31
CA GLU A 366 -31.81 -2.69 -17.27
C GLU A 366 -32.80 -3.61 -16.53
N PRO A 367 -34.07 -3.71 -16.97
CA PRO A 367 -35.05 -4.59 -16.33
C PRO A 367 -34.57 -6.04 -16.31
N ILE A 368 -34.56 -6.64 -15.13
CA ILE A 368 -34.32 -8.07 -14.97
C ILE A 368 -35.59 -8.72 -14.40
N THR A 369 -36.03 -9.81 -15.02
CA THR A 369 -37.10 -10.64 -14.48
C THR A 369 -36.45 -11.83 -13.78
N VAL A 370 -36.45 -11.81 -12.46
CA VAL A 370 -35.93 -12.91 -11.63
C VAL A 370 -37.10 -13.55 -10.91
N THR A 371 -37.26 -14.86 -11.03
CA THR A 371 -38.29 -15.60 -10.29
C THR A 371 -37.77 -16.05 -8.92
N GLU A 372 -38.68 -16.39 -8.00
CA GLU A 372 -38.31 -16.98 -6.70
C GLU A 372 -37.45 -18.25 -6.88
N SER A 373 -37.71 -19.02 -7.93
CA SER A 373 -36.94 -20.24 -8.25
C SER A 373 -35.50 -19.91 -8.66
N ASP A 374 -35.29 -18.88 -9.48
CA ASP A 374 -33.96 -18.49 -9.96
C ASP A 374 -33.06 -18.01 -8.80
N ALA A 375 -33.65 -17.31 -7.81
CA ALA A 375 -32.94 -16.91 -6.61
C ALA A 375 -32.49 -18.13 -5.77
N VAL A 376 -33.32 -19.18 -5.69
CA VAL A 376 -32.96 -20.44 -5.02
C VAL A 376 -31.92 -21.23 -5.84
N ASP A 377 -32.00 -21.20 -7.17
CA ASP A 377 -31.02 -21.82 -8.07
C ASP A 377 -29.61 -21.26 -7.81
N ALA A 378 -29.47 -19.93 -7.67
CA ALA A 378 -28.18 -19.30 -7.38
C ALA A 378 -27.55 -19.78 -6.05
N LEU A 379 -28.36 -19.96 -5.00
CA LEU A 379 -27.89 -20.49 -3.73
C LEU A 379 -27.54 -21.97 -3.82
N GLU A 380 -28.33 -22.77 -4.55
CA GLU A 380 -28.07 -24.19 -4.76
C GLU A 380 -26.76 -24.42 -5.53
N VAL A 381 -26.51 -23.62 -6.58
CA VAL A 381 -25.24 -23.63 -7.34
C VAL A 381 -24.07 -23.32 -6.42
N SER A 382 -24.20 -22.32 -5.54
CA SER A 382 -23.15 -21.93 -4.59
C SER A 382 -22.80 -23.06 -3.60
N ILE A 383 -23.80 -23.84 -3.17
CA ILE A 383 -23.59 -24.97 -2.24
C ILE A 383 -22.98 -26.18 -2.93
N LYS A 384 -23.46 -26.52 -4.14
CA LYS A 384 -23.01 -27.72 -4.86
C LYS A 384 -21.61 -27.60 -5.43
N ARG A 385 -21.05 -26.40 -5.48
CA ARG A 385 -19.72 -26.16 -6.03
C ARG A 385 -18.63 -26.80 -5.16
N LEU A 386 -17.74 -27.54 -5.82
CA LEU A 386 -16.65 -28.26 -5.18
C LEU A 386 -15.61 -27.31 -4.55
N ASN A 387 -15.30 -26.22 -5.25
CA ASN A 387 -14.28 -25.25 -4.84
C ASN A 387 -14.77 -24.20 -3.83
N SER A 388 -16.06 -24.18 -3.49
CA SER A 388 -16.59 -23.21 -2.54
C SER A 388 -16.18 -23.55 -1.12
N ASP A 389 -15.77 -22.52 -0.39
CA ASP A 389 -15.26 -22.65 0.95
C ASP A 389 -16.38 -22.96 1.96
N LEU A 390 -15.97 -23.34 3.18
CA LEU A 390 -16.91 -23.63 4.25
C LEU A 390 -17.81 -22.43 4.55
N THR A 391 -17.24 -21.23 4.53
CA THR A 391 -17.95 -19.97 4.84
C THR A 391 -19.08 -19.70 3.85
N THR A 392 -18.82 -19.80 2.55
CA THR A 392 -19.81 -19.61 1.49
C THR A 392 -20.94 -20.62 1.61
N LYS A 393 -20.62 -21.90 1.82
CA LYS A 393 -21.62 -22.97 2.00
C LYS A 393 -22.48 -22.72 3.25
N ALA A 394 -21.86 -22.30 4.34
CA ALA A 394 -22.54 -21.91 5.57
C ALA A 394 -23.48 -20.72 5.37
N MET A 395 -22.99 -19.65 4.72
CA MET A 395 -23.78 -18.46 4.41
C MET A 395 -24.94 -18.79 3.47
N ALA A 396 -24.75 -19.68 2.50
CA ALA A 396 -25.81 -20.11 1.59
C ALA A 396 -26.91 -20.89 2.30
N LEU A 397 -26.58 -21.75 3.28
CA LEU A 397 -27.59 -22.41 4.11
C LEU A 397 -28.42 -21.40 4.94
N ILE A 398 -27.77 -20.36 5.48
CA ILE A 398 -28.47 -19.29 6.21
C ILE A 398 -29.38 -18.51 5.26
N ALA A 399 -28.88 -18.17 4.07
CA ALA A 399 -29.68 -17.48 3.05
C ALA A 399 -30.90 -18.31 2.62
N LEU A 400 -30.73 -19.62 2.43
CA LEU A 400 -31.84 -20.55 2.16
C LEU A 400 -32.89 -20.55 3.28
N LEU A 401 -32.46 -20.58 4.54
CA LEU A 401 -33.39 -20.48 5.67
C LEU A 401 -34.19 -19.17 5.63
N LYS A 402 -33.55 -18.03 5.34
CA LYS A 402 -34.23 -16.73 5.22
C LYS A 402 -35.22 -16.72 4.05
N LEU A 403 -34.81 -17.22 2.88
CA LEU A 403 -35.67 -17.32 1.71
C LEU A 403 -36.88 -18.25 1.93
N SER A 404 -36.75 -19.29 2.75
CA SER A 404 -37.87 -20.19 3.04
C SER A 404 -39.08 -19.50 3.67
N SER A 405 -38.85 -18.40 4.40
CA SER A 405 -39.92 -17.60 4.99
C SER A 405 -40.46 -16.53 4.04
N ARG A 406 -39.66 -16.10 3.06
CA ARG A 406 -39.99 -15.02 2.12
C ARG A 406 -40.62 -15.52 0.83
N PHE A 407 -40.28 -16.74 0.41
CA PHE A 407 -40.76 -17.42 -0.79
C PHE A 407 -41.53 -18.69 -0.42
N PRO A 408 -42.82 -18.59 -0.03
CA PRO A 408 -43.62 -19.76 0.34
C PRO A 408 -43.68 -20.81 -0.78
N SER A 409 -43.67 -20.38 -2.04
CA SER A 409 -43.77 -21.27 -3.21
C SER A 409 -42.57 -22.23 -3.32
N CYS A 410 -41.38 -21.78 -2.91
CA CYS A 410 -40.13 -22.53 -3.00
C CYS A 410 -39.74 -23.22 -1.68
N SER A 411 -40.56 -23.12 -0.63
CA SER A 411 -40.21 -23.58 0.72
C SER A 411 -39.92 -25.08 0.82
N GLU A 412 -40.68 -25.94 0.12
CA GLU A 412 -40.41 -27.40 0.13
C GLU A 412 -39.10 -27.73 -0.62
N ARG A 413 -38.84 -27.05 -1.75
CA ARG A 413 -37.59 -27.21 -2.50
C ARG A 413 -36.37 -26.81 -1.65
N ILE A 414 -36.46 -25.68 -0.94
CA ILE A 414 -35.40 -25.20 -0.05
C ILE A 414 -35.11 -26.22 1.06
N LYS A 415 -36.15 -26.82 1.63
CA LYS A 415 -36.04 -27.86 2.67
C LYS A 415 -35.31 -29.10 2.15
N ASP A 416 -35.60 -29.54 0.92
CA ASP A 416 -34.88 -30.66 0.30
C ASP A 416 -33.38 -30.37 0.12
N ILE A 417 -33.03 -29.16 -0.32
CA ILE A 417 -31.63 -28.73 -0.48
C ILE A 417 -30.91 -28.70 0.88
N ILE A 418 -31.56 -28.16 1.92
CA ILE A 418 -31.00 -28.16 3.28
C ILE A 418 -30.80 -29.60 3.77
N LEU A 419 -31.76 -30.49 3.55
CA LEU A 419 -31.69 -31.89 3.97
C LEU A 419 -30.57 -32.69 3.30
N GLN A 420 -30.22 -32.38 2.05
CA GLN A 420 -29.08 -33.02 1.36
C GLN A 420 -27.77 -32.83 2.15
N ASN A 421 -27.61 -31.69 2.83
CA ASN A 421 -26.42 -31.37 3.63
C ASN A 421 -26.40 -32.03 5.02
N LYS A 422 -27.46 -32.74 5.43
CA LYS A 422 -27.54 -33.42 6.74
C LYS A 422 -26.46 -34.50 6.90
N ARG A 423 -26.06 -35.14 5.80
CA ARG A 423 -25.04 -36.19 5.77
C ARG A 423 -23.64 -35.65 5.42
N SER A 424 -23.45 -34.34 5.44
CA SER A 424 -22.14 -33.74 5.22
C SER A 424 -21.15 -34.21 6.28
N PHE A 425 -19.92 -34.49 5.87
CA PHE A 425 -18.82 -34.80 6.79
C PHE A 425 -18.32 -33.55 7.55
N VAL A 426 -18.71 -32.35 7.11
CA VAL A 426 -18.35 -31.11 7.78
C VAL A 426 -19.39 -30.79 8.87
N LEU A 427 -18.94 -30.86 10.13
CA LEU A 427 -19.79 -30.69 11.32
C LEU A 427 -20.62 -29.40 11.27
N GLU A 428 -20.01 -28.29 10.86
CA GLU A 428 -20.66 -26.99 10.83
C GLU A 428 -21.83 -26.93 9.82
N LEU A 429 -21.69 -27.58 8.66
CA LEU A 429 -22.76 -27.65 7.66
C LEU A 429 -23.85 -28.64 8.09
N GLN A 430 -23.44 -29.76 8.71
CA GLN A 430 -24.35 -30.76 9.25
C GLN A 430 -25.22 -30.17 10.38
N GLN A 431 -24.62 -29.46 11.34
CA GLN A 431 -25.31 -28.84 12.46
C GLN A 431 -26.36 -27.85 11.96
N ARG A 432 -25.96 -26.90 11.10
CA ARG A 432 -26.89 -25.92 10.49
C ARG A 432 -28.01 -26.61 9.73
N SER A 433 -27.71 -27.63 8.92
CA SER A 433 -28.72 -28.37 8.16
C SER A 433 -29.77 -29.02 9.07
N ILE A 434 -29.34 -29.65 10.17
CA ILE A 434 -30.23 -30.32 11.12
C ILE A 434 -31.11 -29.30 11.87
N GLU A 435 -30.50 -28.21 12.37
CA GLU A 435 -31.21 -27.14 13.07
C GLU A 435 -32.23 -26.44 12.17
N PHE A 436 -31.82 -26.05 10.96
CA PHE A 436 -32.69 -25.36 10.01
C PHE A 436 -33.84 -26.26 9.57
N ASN A 437 -33.59 -27.55 9.33
CA ASN A 437 -34.66 -28.49 9.04
C ASN A 437 -35.63 -28.66 10.23
N CYS A 438 -35.14 -28.62 11.48
CA CYS A 438 -36.00 -28.67 12.66
C CYS A 438 -36.92 -27.43 12.73
N ILE A 439 -36.38 -26.24 12.44
CA ILE A 439 -37.14 -24.98 12.38
C ILE A 439 -38.23 -25.07 11.30
N LEU A 440 -37.89 -25.54 10.10
CA LEU A 440 -38.81 -25.64 8.96
C LEU A 440 -39.97 -26.63 9.19
N GLN A 441 -39.72 -27.74 9.89
CA GLN A 441 -40.71 -28.80 10.10
C GLN A 441 -41.53 -28.63 11.38
N LYS A 442 -40.88 -28.30 12.50
CA LYS A 442 -41.49 -28.36 13.84
C LYS A 442 -41.88 -27.00 14.40
N HIS A 443 -41.22 -25.93 13.96
CA HIS A 443 -41.32 -24.60 14.57
C HIS A 443 -41.68 -23.53 13.55
N GLN A 444 -42.69 -23.81 12.70
CA GLN A 444 -43.16 -22.88 11.67
C GLN A 444 -43.66 -21.54 12.24
N ASN A 445 -44.17 -21.55 13.47
CA ASN A 445 -44.73 -20.40 14.18
C ASN A 445 -43.68 -19.34 14.56
N ILE A 446 -42.42 -19.73 14.78
CA ILE A 446 -41.33 -18.78 15.13
C ILE A 446 -40.46 -18.42 13.93
N ARG A 447 -40.67 -19.09 12.78
CA ARG A 447 -39.81 -18.96 11.60
C ARG A 447 -39.71 -17.52 11.10
N SER A 448 -40.86 -16.84 10.95
CA SER A 448 -40.90 -15.48 10.43
C SER A 448 -40.22 -14.46 11.35
N ALA A 449 -40.36 -14.64 12.67
CA ALA A 449 -39.73 -13.78 13.66
C ALA A 449 -38.21 -14.02 13.77
N LEU A 450 -37.75 -15.25 13.58
CA LEU A 450 -36.33 -15.60 13.66
C LEU A 450 -35.51 -15.05 12.48
N VAL A 451 -36.13 -14.98 11.29
CA VAL A 451 -35.47 -14.59 10.04
C VAL A 451 -35.79 -13.16 9.62
N GLU A 452 -36.21 -12.33 10.57
CA GLU A 452 -36.31 -10.89 10.36
C GLU A 452 -34.96 -10.30 9.92
N ARG A 453 -35.01 -9.16 9.24
CA ARG A 453 -33.81 -8.48 8.75
C ARG A 453 -32.91 -8.14 9.92
N MET A 454 -31.62 -8.42 9.77
CA MET A 454 -30.63 -8.13 10.80
C MET A 454 -30.58 -6.62 11.11
N PRO A 455 -30.45 -6.23 12.39
CA PRO A 455 -30.20 -4.83 12.75
C PRO A 455 -28.95 -4.30 12.06
N VAL A 456 -29.04 -3.05 11.60
CA VAL A 456 -27.96 -2.39 10.86
C VAL A 456 -26.81 -2.05 11.82
N LEU A 457 -25.59 -2.34 11.38
CA LEU A 457 -24.37 -1.94 12.10
C LEU A 457 -24.00 -0.51 11.73
N ASP A 458 -23.65 0.31 12.71
CA ASP A 458 -23.16 1.66 12.46
C ASP A 458 -21.81 1.65 11.73
N GLU A 459 -21.74 2.35 10.59
CA GLU A 459 -20.56 2.44 9.71
C GLU A 459 -19.35 3.00 10.46
N ALA A 460 -19.55 4.04 11.27
CA ALA A 460 -18.48 4.72 12.00
C ALA A 460 -17.89 3.82 13.10
N THR A 461 -18.77 3.13 13.85
CA THR A 461 -18.36 2.18 14.88
C THR A 461 -17.62 0.98 14.28
N PHE A 462 -18.06 0.46 13.14
CA PHE A 462 -17.40 -0.65 12.45
C PHE A 462 -16.02 -0.24 11.94
N SER A 463 -15.92 0.94 11.31
CA SER A 463 -14.67 1.49 10.77
C SER A 463 -13.66 1.82 11.88
N GLY A 464 -14.12 2.34 13.02
CA GLY A 464 -13.28 2.60 14.20
C GLY A 464 -12.69 1.33 14.80
N ARG A 465 -13.51 0.28 14.99
CA ARG A 465 -13.02 -1.03 15.46
C ARG A 465 -11.99 -1.63 14.51
N ARG A 466 -12.18 -1.46 13.20
CA ARG A 466 -11.24 -1.89 12.16
C ARG A 466 -9.92 -1.13 12.19
N ALA A 467 -9.95 0.17 12.48
CA ALA A 467 -8.77 1.03 12.58
C ALA A 467 -7.99 0.86 13.90
N GLY A 468 -8.40 -0.05 14.79
CA GLY A 468 -7.78 -0.26 16.10
C GLY A 468 -8.16 0.80 17.14
N SER A 469 -9.12 1.70 16.85
CA SER A 469 -9.69 2.60 17.86
C SER A 469 -10.84 1.89 18.56
N LEU A 470 -10.56 1.34 19.75
CA LEU A 470 -11.58 0.87 20.68
C LEU A 470 -12.50 2.05 21.05
N PRO A 471 -13.81 2.01 20.76
CA PRO A 471 -14.75 2.87 21.45
C PRO A 471 -14.94 2.30 22.86
N THR A 472 -14.74 3.15 23.86
CA THR A 472 -15.09 2.90 25.26
C THR A 472 -16.50 2.33 25.34
N SER A 473 -16.63 1.22 26.07
CA SER A 473 -17.86 0.49 26.41
C SER A 473 -19.11 1.37 26.45
N VAL A 474 -20.07 1.09 25.56
CA VAL A 474 -21.45 1.52 25.76
C VAL A 474 -22.06 0.63 26.84
N SER A 475 -22.17 1.18 28.04
CA SER A 475 -22.89 0.60 29.17
C SER A 475 -24.37 0.44 28.82
N THR A 476 -24.83 -0.77 28.57
CA THR A 476 -26.26 -1.11 28.60
C THR A 476 -26.63 -1.61 30.00
N SER A 477 -27.29 -0.69 30.73
CA SER A 477 -28.36 -0.90 31.70
C SER A 477 -28.45 -2.24 32.45
N THR A 478 -28.31 -2.13 33.77
CA THR A 478 -28.83 -3.05 34.79
C THR A 478 -30.24 -3.55 34.46
N GLY A 479 -30.32 -4.80 33.98
CA GLY A 479 -31.55 -5.56 33.86
C GLY A 479 -31.38 -6.89 34.60
N THR A 480 -32.13 -7.07 35.68
CA THR A 480 -32.13 -8.25 36.54
C THR A 480 -32.44 -9.52 35.74
N ALA A 481 -31.51 -10.47 35.74
CA ALA A 481 -31.71 -11.79 35.15
C ALA A 481 -32.85 -12.54 35.86
N ARG A 482 -33.97 -12.72 35.17
CA ARG A 482 -35.02 -13.67 35.56
C ARG A 482 -34.55 -15.08 35.23
N ASN A 483 -34.18 -15.83 36.26
CA ASN A 483 -33.93 -17.27 36.16
C ASN A 483 -35.24 -18.02 35.84
N LEU A 484 -35.28 -18.74 34.71
CA LEU A 484 -36.22 -19.84 34.51
C LEU A 484 -35.52 -21.17 34.88
N PRO A 485 -36.21 -22.10 35.58
CA PRO A 485 -35.59 -23.34 36.03
C PRO A 485 -35.74 -24.41 34.93
N ASN A 486 -34.64 -24.77 34.27
CA ASN A 486 -34.54 -26.06 33.59
C ASN A 486 -33.66 -26.98 34.44
N GLY A 487 -34.32 -27.97 35.04
CA GLY A 487 -33.70 -28.96 35.91
C GLY A 487 -32.79 -29.90 35.14
N ILE A 488 -31.48 -29.71 35.31
CA ILE A 488 -30.46 -30.76 35.24
C ILE A 488 -29.42 -30.39 36.32
N ALA A 489 -29.16 -31.31 37.25
CA ALA A 489 -28.18 -31.12 38.32
C ALA A 489 -26.76 -31.00 37.73
N LYS A 490 -26.08 -29.92 38.07
CA LYS A 490 -24.67 -29.63 37.72
C LYS A 490 -23.74 -30.34 38.73
N PRO A 491 -22.74 -31.15 38.33
CA PRO A 491 -21.64 -31.48 39.20
C PRO A 491 -20.61 -30.33 39.25
N ALA A 492 -19.90 -30.24 40.38
CA ALA A 492 -19.03 -29.13 40.76
C ALA A 492 -17.88 -28.85 39.76
N ALA A 493 -17.56 -27.56 39.62
CA ALA A 493 -16.55 -27.02 38.74
C ALA A 493 -15.12 -27.36 39.20
N ALA A 494 -14.27 -27.78 38.25
CA ALA A 494 -12.81 -27.63 38.31
C ALA A 494 -12.43 -26.41 37.46
N PRO A 495 -11.41 -25.62 37.85
CA PRO A 495 -11.07 -24.39 37.14
C PRO A 495 -10.32 -24.74 35.85
N VAL A 496 -10.93 -24.42 34.71
CA VAL A 496 -10.25 -24.50 33.42
C VAL A 496 -9.56 -23.16 33.21
N ALA A 497 -8.23 -23.18 33.25
CA ALA A 497 -7.39 -22.06 32.92
C ALA A 497 -7.53 -21.70 31.44
N ASP A 498 -7.56 -20.39 31.20
CA ASP A 498 -7.58 -19.71 29.91
C ASP A 498 -6.41 -20.17 29.04
N LEU A 499 -6.70 -20.75 27.87
CA LEU A 499 -5.70 -21.39 27.00
C LEU A 499 -5.76 -20.79 25.60
N LEU A 500 -5.63 -19.46 25.51
CA LEU A 500 -5.44 -18.72 24.25
C LEU A 500 -4.56 -17.48 24.47
N ASP A 501 -3.34 -17.68 24.96
CA ASP A 501 -2.27 -16.68 24.80
C ASP A 501 -0.98 -17.39 24.35
N LEU A 502 -0.73 -17.36 23.04
CA LEU A 502 0.51 -17.85 22.42
C LEU A 502 1.17 -16.70 21.67
N SER A 503 1.88 -15.85 22.40
CA SER A 503 3.02 -15.12 21.86
C SER A 503 3.94 -14.63 22.98
N SER A 504 5.10 -15.29 23.16
CA SER A 504 6.42 -14.63 23.22
C SER A 504 7.52 -15.55 23.79
N ASP A 505 8.60 -15.64 22.99
CA ASP A 505 10.00 -15.95 23.28
C ASP A 505 10.41 -16.78 24.51
N ASP A 506 10.91 -17.97 24.21
CA ASP A 506 11.72 -18.83 25.09
C ASP A 506 13.15 -18.28 25.28
N ALA A 507 13.53 -18.06 26.54
CA ALA A 507 14.90 -18.22 27.03
C ALA A 507 14.86 -18.95 28.39
N PRO A 508 15.61 -20.05 28.59
CA PRO A 508 15.35 -20.95 29.71
C PRO A 508 16.10 -20.53 30.99
N ALA A 509 15.44 -20.74 32.14
CA ALA A 509 16.09 -20.85 33.43
C ALA A 509 15.98 -22.29 33.97
N PRO A 510 16.98 -22.80 34.71
CA PRO A 510 17.24 -24.22 34.87
C PRO A 510 16.49 -24.80 36.07
N SER A 511 16.05 -26.06 35.97
CA SER A 511 15.89 -26.89 37.16
C SER A 511 16.16 -28.37 36.88
N SER A 512 16.79 -28.94 37.88
CA SER A 512 17.50 -30.20 37.98
C SER A 512 16.61 -31.39 38.31
N SER A 513 17.16 -32.58 38.00
CA SER A 513 16.77 -33.94 38.44
C SER A 513 15.48 -34.49 37.83
N GLY A 514 15.43 -35.65 37.18
CA GLY A 514 16.38 -36.76 37.02
C GLY A 514 15.56 -38.05 37.05
N GLY A 515 15.59 -38.86 35.98
CA GLY A 515 15.04 -40.21 35.96
C GLY A 515 14.35 -40.63 34.65
N ASP A 516 15.10 -41.35 33.82
CA ASP A 516 14.69 -42.42 32.89
C ASP A 516 13.46 -42.25 32.00
N PHE A 517 13.61 -41.49 30.91
CA PHE A 517 12.65 -41.45 29.79
C PHE A 517 13.12 -42.21 28.52
N LEU A 518 14.29 -42.85 28.57
CA LEU A 518 14.88 -43.54 27.41
C LEU A 518 14.60 -45.05 27.34
N GLN A 519 13.97 -45.63 28.36
CA GLN A 519 13.61 -47.06 28.37
C GLN A 519 12.22 -47.35 27.76
N ASP A 520 11.39 -46.33 27.58
CA ASP A 520 9.97 -46.46 27.19
C ASP A 520 9.69 -46.13 25.70
N LEU A 521 10.71 -45.75 24.92
CA LEU A 521 10.55 -45.29 23.53
C LEU A 521 10.94 -46.33 22.45
N LEU A 522 11.30 -47.57 22.83
CA LEU A 522 11.71 -48.61 21.89
C LEU A 522 10.94 -49.91 22.12
N GLY A 523 9.65 -49.89 21.80
CA GLY A 523 8.83 -51.09 21.65
C GLY A 523 9.19 -51.86 20.39
N VAL A 524 10.07 -52.86 20.51
CA VAL A 524 10.30 -53.89 19.50
C VAL A 524 10.21 -55.25 20.20
N ASP A 525 9.05 -55.89 20.07
CA ASP A 525 8.84 -57.30 20.40
C ASP A 525 9.43 -58.18 19.30
N LEU A 526 10.40 -59.02 19.64
CA LEU A 526 10.86 -60.14 18.83
C LEU A 526 10.68 -61.45 19.62
N SER A 527 9.64 -62.20 19.27
CA SER A 527 9.42 -63.58 19.70
C SER A 527 10.38 -64.54 18.99
N PRO A 528 10.97 -65.55 19.66
CA PRO A 528 11.71 -66.61 18.98
C PRO A 528 10.99 -67.98 19.03
N ALA A 529 10.98 -68.67 17.90
CA ALA A 529 10.91 -70.15 17.79
C ALA A 529 11.67 -70.52 16.49
N SER A 530 12.65 -71.42 16.44
CA SER A 530 12.63 -72.81 16.94
C SER A 530 14.03 -73.48 16.97
N ALA A 531 14.16 -74.48 17.86
CA ALA A 531 14.85 -75.79 17.74
C ALA A 531 16.41 -75.89 17.75
N PRO A 532 16.98 -77.07 18.12
CA PRO A 532 16.33 -78.33 18.54
C PRO A 532 16.34 -78.61 20.06
#